data_AF-A0A1H4H6N7-F1
#
_entry.id   AF-A0A1H4H6N7-F1
#
_cell.length_a   1.000
_cell.length_b   1.000
_cell.length_c   1.000
_cell.angle_alpha   90.00
_cell.angle_beta   90.00
_cell.angle_gamma   90.00
#
_symmetry.space_group_name_H-M   'P 1'
#
loop_
_entity.id
_entity.type
_entity.pdbx_description
1 polymer ?
#
loop_
_entity_poly.entity_id
_entity_poly.type
_entity_poly.pdbx_seq_one_letter_code
_entity_poly.pdbx_strand_id
1 'polypeptide(L)'
;MNGAWRAIRAMAFLASALASALGAGAASPAKLEQEVQRFAVACAKNEDYPDLYDCRCLTEGYREAVRETGSTFRRRALVRDYKLLQQCPAAKSSIYAWFRQDCISNADRRPNHGDFCSCSAEAFATAFRASPPTSKGDIAKLKKESMRSCGAQDPLPLRHPQIDLK
;
A
#
# COMPACT_ATOMS: atom_id res chain seq x y z
N MET A 1 10.35 -59.69 63.09
CA MET A 1 10.52 -60.14 61.69
C MET A 1 10.55 -58.91 60.79
N ASN A 2 11.60 -58.81 59.97
CA ASN A 2 11.84 -57.87 58.86
C ASN A 2 12.01 -56.39 59.27
N GLY A 3 13.19 -55.78 59.29
CA GLY A 3 14.38 -55.99 58.47
C GLY A 3 14.48 -54.86 57.44
N ALA A 4 15.45 -53.96 57.66
CA ALA A 4 16.27 -53.15 56.72
C ALA A 4 15.63 -52.69 55.38
N TRP A 5 15.84 -51.47 54.89
CA TRP A 5 17.11 -50.98 54.37
C TRP A 5 17.05 -49.46 54.13
N ARG A 6 18.16 -48.78 54.45
CA ARG A 6 18.45 -47.39 54.07
C ARG A 6 19.00 -47.35 52.63
N ALA A 7 18.78 -46.20 51.99
CA ALA A 7 19.63 -45.51 51.02
C ALA A 7 19.75 -46.06 49.58
N ILE A 8 19.30 -45.24 48.61
CA ILE A 8 19.94 -44.88 47.31
C ILE A 8 19.47 -43.43 47.04
N ARG A 9 20.22 -42.39 47.40
CA ARG A 9 21.15 -41.60 46.55
C ARG A 9 20.73 -41.39 45.09
N ALA A 10 20.40 -40.12 44.79
CA ALA A 10 20.80 -39.34 43.61
C ALA A 10 20.39 -39.83 42.20
N MET A 11 19.39 -39.16 41.62
CA MET A 11 19.45 -38.64 40.25
C MET A 11 18.80 -37.25 40.30
N ALA A 12 19.62 -36.19 40.29
CA ALA A 12 20.07 -35.52 39.08
C ALA A 12 18.93 -34.76 38.38
N PHE A 13 18.92 -33.45 38.63
CA PHE A 13 18.68 -32.38 37.66
C PHE A 13 18.37 -32.87 36.24
N LEU A 14 17.17 -32.55 35.72
CA LEU A 14 16.91 -32.06 34.36
C LEU A 14 15.42 -32.11 34.05
N ALA A 15 14.71 -31.02 34.34
CA ALA A 15 13.52 -30.63 33.59
C ALA A 15 13.34 -29.11 33.62
N SER A 16 14.44 -28.37 33.47
CA SER A 16 14.38 -27.02 32.90
C SER A 16 14.25 -27.18 31.39
N ALA A 17 13.35 -26.38 30.79
CA ALA A 17 13.13 -26.21 29.36
C ALA A 17 12.17 -27.19 28.65
N LEU A 18 10.88 -27.12 29.00
CA LEU A 18 9.81 -27.16 27.99
C LEU A 18 9.21 -25.75 27.83
N ALA A 19 10.03 -24.82 27.37
CA ALA A 19 9.59 -23.50 26.88
C ALA A 19 10.20 -23.20 25.49
N SER A 20 10.49 -24.24 24.71
CA SER A 20 11.21 -24.14 23.43
C SER A 20 10.44 -24.81 22.29
N ALA A 21 9.13 -24.60 22.20
CA ALA A 21 8.31 -25.10 21.10
C ALA A 21 7.47 -24.02 20.38
N LEU A 22 7.67 -22.73 20.69
CA LEU A 22 7.06 -21.60 19.98
C LEU A 22 8.13 -20.57 19.66
N GLY A 23 8.86 -20.77 18.56
CA GLY A 23 9.95 -19.85 18.22
C GLY A 23 10.49 -19.97 16.81
N ALA A 24 9.73 -20.56 15.89
CA ALA A 24 10.04 -20.55 14.47
C ALA A 24 8.89 -19.85 13.73
N GLY A 25 9.05 -18.56 13.45
CA GLY A 25 8.28 -17.90 12.37
C GLY A 25 7.73 -16.50 12.63
N ALA A 26 7.42 -16.12 13.87
CA ALA A 26 6.78 -14.83 14.16
C ALA A 26 7.82 -13.70 14.37
N ALA A 27 7.62 -12.55 13.73
CA ALA A 27 8.41 -11.36 14.01
C ALA A 27 8.15 -10.86 15.44
N SER A 28 9.18 -10.30 16.09
CA SER A 28 9.00 -9.71 17.42
C SER A 28 8.04 -8.50 17.36
N PRO A 29 7.30 -8.19 18.43
CA PRO A 29 6.39 -7.03 18.46
C PRO A 29 7.08 -5.71 18.08
N ALA A 30 8.33 -5.52 18.51
CA ALA A 30 9.11 -4.34 18.16
C ALA A 30 9.41 -4.27 16.64
N LYS A 31 9.68 -5.41 16.00
CA LYS A 31 9.93 -5.48 14.56
C LYS A 31 8.67 -5.22 13.75
N LEU A 32 7.52 -5.71 14.23
CA LEU A 32 6.21 -5.43 13.63
C LEU A 32 5.91 -3.93 13.67
N GLU A 33 6.03 -3.29 14.83
CA GLU A 33 5.73 -1.85 14.97
C GLU A 33 6.73 -0.99 14.18
N GLN A 34 8.01 -1.40 14.10
CA GLN A 34 8.99 -0.73 13.25
C GLN A 34 8.58 -0.76 11.77
N GLU A 35 8.05 -1.88 11.27
CA GLU A 35 7.58 -1.97 9.89
C GLU A 35 6.32 -1.14 9.65
N VAL A 36 5.40 -1.08 10.62
CA VAL A 36 4.22 -0.19 10.56
C VAL A 36 4.66 1.28 10.45
N GLN A 37 5.65 1.69 11.24
CA GLN A 37 6.18 3.05 11.16
C GLN A 37 6.83 3.34 9.79
N ARG A 38 7.56 2.37 9.23
CA ARG A 38 8.13 2.50 7.87
C ARG A 38 7.04 2.62 6.81
N PHE A 39 5.96 1.85 6.95
CA PHE A 39 4.80 1.95 6.07
C PHE A 39 4.17 3.34 6.15
N ALA A 40 3.95 3.86 7.36
CA ALA A 40 3.38 5.19 7.58
C ALA A 40 4.20 6.29 6.89
N VAL A 41 5.53 6.24 7.04
CA VAL A 41 6.44 7.19 6.39
C VAL A 41 6.41 7.06 4.87
N ALA A 42 6.45 5.83 4.33
CA ALA A 42 6.40 5.59 2.89
C ALA A 42 5.07 6.05 2.28
N CYS A 43 3.96 5.86 2.99
CA CYS A 43 2.66 6.37 2.58
C CYS A 43 2.65 7.91 2.56
N ALA A 44 3.06 8.56 3.65
CA ALA A 44 3.06 10.03 3.74
C ALA A 44 4.00 10.70 2.72
N LYS A 45 5.06 10.00 2.30
CA LYS A 45 5.97 10.45 1.23
C LYS A 45 5.50 10.07 -0.18
N ASN A 46 4.35 9.40 -0.30
CA ASN A 46 3.79 8.94 -1.56
C ASN A 46 4.73 8.01 -2.35
N GLU A 47 5.55 7.23 -1.65
CA GLU A 47 6.51 6.31 -2.27
C GLU A 47 5.78 5.12 -2.90
N ASP A 48 4.86 4.53 -2.14
CA ASP A 48 4.09 3.34 -2.52
C ASP A 48 2.70 3.69 -3.11
N TYR A 49 2.12 4.82 -2.69
CA TYR A 49 0.75 5.21 -3.02
C TYR A 49 0.66 6.68 -3.42
N PRO A 50 -0.32 7.09 -4.25
CA PRO A 50 -0.61 8.50 -4.53
C PRO A 50 -1.06 9.26 -3.30
N ASP A 51 -0.83 10.58 -3.34
CA ASP A 51 -1.27 11.60 -2.37
C ASP A 51 -2.79 11.84 -2.43
N LEU A 52 -3.55 10.76 -2.40
CA LEU A 52 -5.00 10.72 -2.49
C LEU A 52 -5.58 9.79 -1.44
N TYR A 53 -4.81 8.81 -0.99
CA TYR A 53 -5.24 7.87 0.04
C TYR A 53 -5.02 8.45 1.44
N ASP A 54 -5.91 8.10 2.37
CA ASP A 54 -5.75 8.42 3.78
C ASP A 54 -4.67 7.52 4.40
N CYS A 55 -3.46 8.05 4.55
CA CYS A 55 -2.34 7.32 5.11
C CYS A 55 -2.53 6.91 6.57
N ARG A 56 -3.37 7.60 7.35
CA ARG A 56 -3.70 7.16 8.71
C ARG A 56 -4.52 5.88 8.64
N CYS A 57 -5.59 5.88 7.84
CA CYS A 57 -6.42 4.69 7.64
C CYS A 57 -5.61 3.50 7.10
N LEU A 58 -4.78 3.73 6.07
CA LEU A 58 -3.94 2.67 5.52
C LEU A 58 -2.92 2.13 6.53
N THR A 59 -2.35 3.00 7.37
CA THR A 59 -1.38 2.58 8.40
C THR A 59 -2.05 1.74 9.48
N GLU A 60 -3.26 2.11 9.89
CA GLU A 60 -4.04 1.37 10.89
C GLU A 60 -4.43 -0.01 10.35
N GLY A 61 -4.98 -0.09 9.14
CA GLY A 61 -5.30 -1.37 8.50
C GLY A 61 -4.06 -2.24 8.26
N TYR A 62 -2.93 -1.63 7.90
CA TYR A 62 -1.67 -2.36 7.76
C TYR A 62 -1.15 -2.89 9.10
N ARG A 63 -1.28 -2.11 10.19
CA ARG A 63 -0.93 -2.54 11.55
C ARG A 63 -1.73 -3.77 11.97
N GLU A 64 -3.02 -3.81 11.66
CA GLU A 64 -3.87 -4.97 11.92
C GLU A 64 -3.41 -6.19 11.11
N ALA A 65 -3.18 -6.02 9.81
CA ALA A 65 -2.72 -7.10 8.93
C ALA A 65 -1.38 -7.72 9.38
N VAL A 66 -0.39 -6.91 9.77
CA VAL A 66 0.91 -7.45 10.25
C VAL A 66 0.79 -8.13 11.61
N ARG A 67 -0.13 -7.68 12.48
CA ARG A 67 -0.40 -8.33 13.78
C ARG A 67 -1.08 -9.68 13.59
N GLU A 68 -2.07 -9.75 12.71
CA GLU A 68 -2.80 -10.99 12.42
C GLU A 68 -1.90 -12.05 11.77
N THR A 69 -1.06 -11.63 10.81
CA THR A 69 -0.14 -12.54 10.13
C THR A 69 1.14 -12.85 10.92
N GLY A 70 1.43 -12.08 11.98
CA GLY A 70 2.69 -12.17 12.72
C GLY A 70 3.94 -11.92 11.86
N SER A 71 3.78 -11.31 10.69
CA SER A 71 4.81 -11.23 9.66
C SER A 71 4.87 -9.83 9.02
N THR A 72 6.08 -9.36 8.79
CA THR A 72 6.36 -8.15 8.00
C THR A 72 6.70 -8.48 6.54
N PHE A 73 6.66 -9.76 6.16
CA PHE A 73 7.08 -10.19 4.83
C PHE A 73 5.99 -9.87 3.82
N ARG A 74 6.36 -9.26 2.68
CA ARG A 74 5.47 -8.89 1.56
C ARG A 74 4.42 -7.82 1.89
N ARG A 75 4.86 -6.64 2.34
CA ARG A 75 4.04 -5.41 2.50
C ARG A 75 2.93 -5.25 1.44
N ARG A 76 3.28 -5.30 0.15
CA ARG A 76 2.32 -5.15 -0.95
C ARG A 76 1.26 -6.26 -1.02
N ALA A 77 1.62 -7.49 -0.65
CA ALA A 77 0.68 -8.59 -0.58
C ALA A 77 -0.33 -8.35 0.55
N LEU A 78 0.13 -7.92 1.73
CA LEU A 78 -0.78 -7.59 2.84
C LEU A 78 -1.78 -6.51 2.44
N VAL A 79 -1.33 -5.44 1.79
CA VAL A 79 -2.22 -4.36 1.32
C VAL A 79 -3.30 -4.88 0.35
N ARG A 80 -2.93 -5.80 -0.54
CA ARG A 80 -3.84 -6.41 -1.52
C ARG A 80 -4.80 -7.40 -0.86
N ASP A 81 -4.27 -8.34 -0.08
CA ASP A 81 -4.99 -9.48 0.47
C ASP A 81 -6.01 -9.01 1.53
N TYR A 82 -5.67 -7.96 2.30
CA TYR A 82 -6.57 -7.29 3.23
C TYR A 82 -7.41 -6.19 2.57
N LYS A 83 -7.28 -5.97 1.25
CA LYS A 83 -8.07 -4.97 0.49
C LYS A 83 -8.04 -3.57 1.11
N LEU A 84 -6.88 -3.14 1.61
CA LEU A 84 -6.78 -1.89 2.39
C LEU A 84 -7.17 -0.66 1.56
N LEU A 85 -6.87 -0.65 0.26
CA LEU A 85 -7.23 0.47 -0.63
C LEU A 85 -8.75 0.60 -0.84
N GLN A 86 -9.50 -0.49 -0.69
CA GLN A 86 -10.96 -0.49 -0.77
C GLN A 86 -11.60 -0.07 0.57
N GLN A 87 -10.98 -0.44 1.69
CA GLN A 87 -11.43 -0.07 3.03
C GLN A 87 -11.11 1.39 3.37
N CYS A 88 -10.03 1.93 2.80
CA CYS A 88 -9.59 3.31 2.96
C CYS A 88 -9.68 4.07 1.62
N PRO A 89 -10.89 4.27 1.06
CA PRO A 89 -11.02 4.85 -0.26
C PRO A 89 -10.69 6.35 -0.27
N ALA A 90 -9.87 6.76 -1.22
CA ALA A 90 -9.67 8.17 -1.54
C ALA A 90 -11.00 8.85 -1.92
N ALA A 91 -11.21 10.08 -1.47
CA ALA A 91 -12.43 10.84 -1.76
C ALA A 91 -12.55 11.10 -3.28
N LYS A 92 -13.74 10.85 -3.85
CA LYS A 92 -13.97 11.04 -5.31
C LYS A 92 -13.61 12.45 -5.76
N SER A 93 -14.00 13.45 -4.98
CA SER A 93 -13.71 14.87 -5.23
C SER A 93 -12.22 15.16 -5.25
N SER A 94 -11.42 14.58 -4.34
CA SER A 94 -9.97 14.74 -4.32
C SER A 94 -9.31 14.10 -5.55
N ILE A 95 -9.75 12.89 -5.91
CA ILE A 95 -9.25 12.19 -7.11
C ILE A 95 -9.57 12.99 -8.38
N TYR A 96 -10.81 13.49 -8.47
CA TYR A 96 -11.27 14.33 -9.57
C TYR A 96 -10.41 15.61 -9.69
N ALA A 97 -10.26 16.35 -8.59
CA ALA A 97 -9.52 17.60 -8.57
C ALA A 97 -8.05 17.40 -8.98
N TRP A 98 -7.41 16.36 -8.43
CA TRP A 98 -6.03 16.00 -8.75
C TRP A 98 -5.83 15.69 -10.24
N PHE A 99 -6.67 14.81 -10.81
CA PHE A 99 -6.54 14.45 -12.22
C PHE A 99 -6.90 15.62 -13.14
N ARG A 100 -7.95 16.38 -12.82
CA ARG A 100 -8.36 17.54 -13.62
C ARG A 100 -7.25 18.59 -13.69
N GLN A 101 -6.62 18.89 -12.56
CA GLN A 101 -5.51 19.86 -12.50
C GLN A 101 -4.33 19.38 -13.35
N ASP A 102 -3.92 18.12 -13.20
CA ASP A 102 -2.87 17.51 -14.01
C ASP A 102 -3.20 17.55 -15.51
N CYS A 103 -4.44 17.23 -15.89
CA CYS A 103 -4.89 17.28 -17.27
C CYS A 103 -4.83 18.71 -17.85
N ILE A 104 -5.35 19.71 -17.11
CA ILE A 104 -5.37 21.10 -17.60
C ILE A 104 -3.95 21.61 -17.83
N SER A 105 -3.01 21.30 -16.94
CA SER A 105 -1.60 21.67 -17.10
C SER A 105 -0.93 21.05 -18.33
N ASN A 106 -1.45 19.95 -18.86
CA ASN A 106 -0.86 19.21 -19.99
C ASN A 106 -1.65 19.34 -21.30
N ALA A 107 -2.90 19.82 -21.26
CA ALA A 107 -3.81 19.88 -22.40
C ALA A 107 -4.19 21.33 -22.80
N ASP A 108 -3.54 22.34 -22.22
CA ASP A 108 -3.81 23.78 -22.39
C ASP A 108 -3.99 24.24 -23.85
N ARG A 109 -3.26 23.63 -24.79
CA ARG A 109 -3.34 23.94 -26.23
C ARG A 109 -4.55 23.37 -26.96
N ARG A 110 -5.39 22.56 -26.31
CA ARG A 110 -6.65 22.06 -26.89
C ARG A 110 -7.74 23.13 -26.75
N PRO A 111 -8.49 23.46 -27.83
CA PRO A 111 -9.57 24.45 -27.77
C PRO A 111 -10.66 24.13 -26.73
N ASN A 112 -10.90 22.85 -26.46
CA ASN A 112 -11.91 22.35 -25.52
C ASN A 112 -11.30 21.68 -24.27
N HIS A 113 -10.08 22.08 -23.87
CA HIS A 113 -9.35 21.40 -22.78
C HIS A 113 -10.12 21.36 -21.45
N GLY A 114 -10.90 22.42 -21.13
CA GLY A 114 -11.70 22.47 -19.90
C GLY A 114 -12.74 21.34 -19.82
N ASP A 115 -13.54 21.16 -20.87
CA ASP A 115 -14.56 20.12 -20.94
C ASP A 115 -13.93 18.73 -21.05
N PHE A 116 -12.90 18.60 -21.89
CA PHE A 116 -12.13 17.37 -22.05
C PHE A 116 -11.54 16.88 -20.71
N CYS A 117 -10.89 17.77 -19.96
CA CYS A 117 -10.30 17.44 -18.67
C CYS A 117 -11.35 17.17 -17.59
N SER A 118 -12.50 17.84 -17.64
CA SER A 118 -13.61 17.59 -16.71
C SER A 118 -14.23 16.21 -16.95
N CYS A 119 -14.48 15.85 -18.21
CA CYS A 119 -14.91 14.49 -18.60
C CYS A 119 -13.88 13.44 -18.14
N SER A 120 -12.60 13.66 -18.48
CA SER A 120 -11.55 12.69 -18.20
C SER A 120 -11.33 12.50 -16.70
N ALA A 121 -11.45 13.56 -15.90
CA ALA A 121 -11.37 13.49 -14.45
C ALA A 121 -12.55 12.73 -13.82
N GLU A 122 -13.76 12.89 -14.36
CA GLU A 122 -14.93 12.15 -13.89
C GLU A 122 -14.81 10.65 -14.18
N ALA A 123 -14.38 10.30 -15.40
CA ALA A 123 -14.10 8.93 -15.79
C ALA A 123 -12.99 8.31 -14.90
N PHE A 124 -11.90 9.05 -14.70
CA PHE A 124 -10.78 8.62 -13.86
C PHE A 124 -11.20 8.40 -12.41
N ALA A 125 -11.86 9.38 -11.78
CA ALA A 125 -12.27 9.30 -10.38
C ALA A 125 -13.27 8.16 -10.13
N THR A 126 -14.17 7.92 -11.09
CA THR A 126 -15.13 6.81 -11.02
C THR A 126 -14.41 5.46 -11.08
N ALA A 127 -13.56 5.26 -12.08
CA ALA A 127 -12.86 4.00 -12.25
C ALA A 127 -11.79 3.75 -11.17
N PHE A 128 -11.10 4.79 -10.70
CA PHE A 128 -10.17 4.71 -9.56
C PHE A 128 -10.86 4.17 -8.31
N ARG A 129 -12.06 4.67 -7.99
CA ARG A 129 -12.79 4.18 -6.82
C ARG A 129 -13.35 2.76 -7.00
N ALA A 130 -13.79 2.42 -8.20
CA ALA A 130 -14.28 1.09 -8.52
C ALA A 130 -13.16 0.03 -8.45
N SER A 131 -11.93 0.40 -8.85
CA SER A 131 -10.77 -0.48 -8.82
C SER A 131 -9.51 0.32 -8.46
N PRO A 132 -9.24 0.50 -7.16
CA PRO A 132 -8.12 1.30 -6.68
C PRO A 132 -6.78 0.80 -7.25
N PRO A 133 -6.03 1.65 -7.97
CA PRO A 133 -4.76 1.24 -8.56
C PRO A 133 -3.72 0.99 -7.48
N THR A 134 -2.90 -0.04 -7.69
CA THR A 134 -1.89 -0.51 -6.72
C THR A 134 -0.47 -0.09 -7.07
N SER A 135 -0.29 0.49 -8.26
CA SER A 135 1.01 0.89 -8.79
C SER A 135 0.91 2.15 -9.65
N LYS A 136 2.06 2.81 -9.87
CA LYS A 136 2.17 3.94 -10.80
C LYS A 136 1.79 3.55 -12.24
N GLY A 137 2.05 2.30 -12.63
CA GLY A 137 1.67 1.77 -13.95
C GLY A 137 0.15 1.68 -14.11
N ASP A 138 -0.55 1.18 -13.09
CA ASP A 138 -2.02 1.10 -13.08
C ASP A 138 -2.64 2.50 -13.20
N ILE A 139 -2.08 3.48 -12.49
CA ILE A 139 -2.51 4.87 -12.58
C ILE A 139 -2.32 5.41 -13.98
N ALA A 140 -1.12 5.27 -14.57
CA ALA A 140 -0.84 5.76 -15.92
C ALA A 140 -1.77 5.13 -16.97
N LYS A 141 -2.02 3.82 -16.86
CA LYS A 141 -3.00 3.11 -17.69
C LYS A 141 -4.38 3.72 -17.53
N LEU A 142 -4.84 3.88 -16.28
CA LEU A 142 -6.16 4.44 -15.97
C LEU A 142 -6.31 5.89 -16.47
N LYS A 143 -5.27 6.72 -16.34
CA LYS A 143 -5.23 8.08 -16.92
C LYS A 143 -5.47 8.04 -18.42
N LYS A 144 -4.74 7.17 -19.13
CA LYS A 144 -4.84 7.03 -20.58
C LYS A 144 -6.23 6.56 -21.01
N GLU A 145 -6.77 5.55 -20.34
CA GLU A 145 -8.11 5.01 -20.61
C GLU A 145 -9.20 6.07 -20.37
N SER A 146 -9.09 6.83 -19.28
CA SER A 146 -10.03 7.90 -18.95
C SER A 146 -10.01 9.01 -20.00
N MET A 147 -8.82 9.46 -20.42
CA MET A 147 -8.67 10.44 -21.50
C MET A 147 -9.22 9.93 -22.84
N ARG A 148 -8.97 8.66 -23.18
CA ARG A 148 -9.49 8.03 -24.41
C ARG A 148 -11.01 7.97 -24.40
N SER A 149 -11.63 7.66 -23.26
CA SER A 149 -13.09 7.65 -23.12
C SER A 149 -13.73 9.02 -23.39
N CYS A 150 -12.95 10.09 -23.27
CA CYS A 150 -13.35 11.48 -23.51
C CYS A 150 -12.81 12.05 -24.83
N GLY A 151 -12.40 11.20 -25.77
CA GLY A 151 -11.99 11.62 -27.12
C GLY A 151 -10.52 12.00 -27.27
N ALA A 152 -9.63 11.53 -26.39
CA ALA A 152 -8.20 11.53 -26.70
C ALA A 152 -7.90 10.48 -27.78
N GLN A 153 -7.47 10.94 -28.96
CA GLN A 153 -6.82 10.10 -29.96
C GLN A 153 -5.34 9.93 -29.54
N ASP A 154 -4.78 8.71 -29.60
CA ASP A 154 -3.41 8.42 -29.16
C ASP A 154 -2.32 9.28 -29.86
N PRO A 155 -1.16 9.53 -29.22
CA PRO A 155 -0.93 10.17 -27.93
C PRO A 155 -0.62 11.68 -28.08
N LEU A 156 -0.98 12.47 -27.06
CA LEU A 156 -0.48 13.84 -26.88
C LEU A 156 1.06 13.82 -26.83
N PRO A 157 1.76 14.73 -27.53
CA PRO A 157 3.22 14.74 -27.55
C PRO A 157 3.74 15.03 -26.14
N LEU A 158 4.34 14.01 -25.51
CA LEU A 158 5.19 14.19 -24.34
C LEU A 158 6.39 15.03 -24.79
N ARG A 159 6.36 16.35 -24.56
CA ARG A 159 7.58 17.16 -24.69
C ARG A 159 8.49 16.80 -23.54
N HIS A 160 9.54 16.02 -23.82
CA HIS A 160 10.79 16.21 -23.08
C HIS A 160 11.28 17.63 -23.37
N PRO A 161 11.71 18.42 -22.36
CA PRO A 161 12.45 19.64 -22.64
C PRO A 161 13.72 19.23 -23.40
N GLN A 162 13.76 19.53 -24.70
CA GLN A 162 15.01 19.51 -25.44
C GLN A 162 15.85 20.64 -24.87
N ILE A 163 16.83 20.28 -24.04
CA ILE A 163 17.91 21.19 -23.68
C ILE A 163 18.76 21.30 -24.94
N ASP A 164 18.53 22.36 -25.72
CA ASP A 164 19.46 22.77 -26.76
C ASP A 164 20.74 23.26 -26.05
N LEU A 165 21.75 22.40 -26.00
CA LEU A 165 23.12 22.81 -25.72
C LEU A 165 23.62 23.56 -26.97
N LYS A 166 23.68 24.89 -26.87
CA LYS A 166 24.46 25.73 -27.77
C LYS A 166 25.94 25.70 -27.38
#